data_AF-A0A0Q9EPR1-F1
#
_entry.id   AF-A0A0Q9EPR1-F1
#
_cell.length_a   1.000
_cell.length_b   1.000
_cell.length_c   1.000
_cell.angle_alpha   90.00
_cell.angle_beta   90.00
_cell.angle_gamma   90.00
#
_symmetry.space_group_name_H-M   'P 1'
#
loop_
_entity.id
_entity.type
_entity.pdbx_description
1 polymer ?
#
loop_
_entity_poly.entity_id
_entity_poly.type
_entity_poly.pdbx_seq_one_letter_code
_entity_poly.pdbx_strand_id
1 'polypeptide(L)'
;MPPGPVEVEWTSLDGVKHHDEIDLIKDIFPEKIVLHNVSKEDVNEDWVRYEGGKTSAPDILMEVNDRTINVYMKARVLTKTPPNPNRPDIVGRNELVLAWTKTY
;
A
#
# COMPACT_ATOMS: atom_id res chain seq x y z
N MET A 1 13.75 -13.27 -3.71
CA MET A 1 13.97 -12.91 -2.29
C MET A 1 12.95 -11.81 -1.97
N PRO A 2 12.21 -11.85 -0.86
CA PRO A 2 11.48 -10.65 -0.42
C PRO A 2 12.49 -9.50 -0.25
N PRO A 3 12.06 -8.24 -0.37
CA PRO A 3 12.95 -7.12 -0.10
C PRO A 3 13.52 -7.28 1.32
N GLY A 4 14.81 -6.97 1.49
CA GLY A 4 15.39 -6.83 2.83
C GLY A 4 14.72 -5.68 3.59
N PRO A 5 15.02 -5.53 4.89
CA PRO A 5 14.57 -4.38 5.65
C PRO A 5 14.93 -3.07 4.95
N VAL A 6 14.06 -2.07 5.08
CA VAL A 6 14.29 -0.73 4.57
C VAL A 6 14.99 0.06 5.67
N GLU A 7 16.20 0.50 5.37
CA GLU A 7 16.97 1.41 6.21
C GLU A 7 16.60 2.86 5.87
N VAL A 8 16.29 3.65 6.90
CA VAL A 8 15.85 5.04 6.76
C VAL A 8 16.69 5.91 7.68
N GLU A 9 17.37 6.90 7.10
CA GLU A 9 18.08 7.93 7.84
C GLU A 9 17.54 9.30 7.45
N TRP A 10 17.24 10.14 8.43
CA TRP A 10 16.75 11.49 8.17
C TRP A 10 17.11 12.45 9.29
N THR A 11 16.84 13.73 9.05
CA THR A 11 17.00 14.80 10.04
C THR A 11 15.66 15.52 10.16
N SER A 12 15.10 15.56 11.38
CA SER A 12 13.87 16.30 11.66
C SER A 12 14.09 17.81 11.54
N LEU A 13 13.00 18.58 11.50
CA LEU A 13 13.03 20.03 11.34
C LEU A 13 13.79 20.75 12.47
N ASP A 14 13.85 20.14 13.65
CA ASP A 14 14.63 20.62 14.80
C ASP A 14 16.13 20.25 14.75
N GLY A 15 16.59 19.61 13.67
CA GLY A 15 17.98 19.23 13.45
C GLY A 15 18.41 17.92 14.11
N VAL A 16 17.49 17.20 14.78
CA VAL A 16 17.80 15.89 15.37
C VAL A 16 17.93 14.84 14.27
N LYS A 17 19.01 14.05 14.32
CA LYS A 17 19.22 12.92 13.40
C LYS A 17 18.49 11.68 13.89
N HIS A 18 17.85 10.98 12.98
CA HIS A 18 17.13 9.73 13.23
C HIS A 18 17.61 8.64 12.28
N HIS A 19 17.47 7.40 12.74
CA HIS A 19 17.74 6.19 11.98
C HIS A 19 16.71 5.14 12.41
N ASP A 20 16.14 4.41 11.45
CA ASP A 20 15.35 3.21 11.74
C ASP A 20 15.50 2.16 10.63
N GLU A 21 15.25 0.90 10.99
CA GLU A 21 15.25 -0.26 10.09
C GLU A 21 13.87 -0.92 10.17
N ILE A 22 13.15 -0.95 9.04
CA ILE A 22 11.77 -1.44 8.97
C ILE A 22 11.70 -2.67 8.06
N ASP A 23 11.33 -3.83 8.61
CA ASP A 23 11.04 -5.03 7.83
C ASP A 23 9.60 -4.97 7.32
N LEU A 24 9.42 -4.54 6.06
CA LEU A 24 8.09 -4.39 5.46
C LEU A 24 7.22 -5.65 5.58
N ILE A 25 7.82 -6.84 5.52
CA ILE A 25 7.08 -8.10 5.58
C ILE A 25 6.77 -8.46 7.02
N LYS A 26 7.73 -8.37 7.95
CA LYS A 26 7.48 -8.76 9.34
C LYS A 26 6.68 -7.72 10.13
N ASP A 27 6.95 -6.44 9.91
CA ASP A 27 6.43 -5.36 10.75
C ASP A 27 5.10 -4.79 10.24
N ILE A 28 4.86 -4.83 8.92
CA ILE A 28 3.71 -4.14 8.30
C ILE A 28 2.80 -5.10 7.54
N PHE A 29 3.35 -6.03 6.75
CA PHE A 29 2.57 -6.92 5.87
C PHE A 29 2.81 -8.42 6.14
N PRO A 30 2.63 -8.93 7.37
CA PRO A 30 2.93 -10.33 7.71
C PRO A 30 2.08 -11.32 6.91
N GLU A 31 0.82 -10.98 6.68
CA GLU A 31 -0.14 -11.80 5.92
C GLU A 31 -0.02 -11.63 4.40
N LYS A 32 0.78 -10.66 3.93
CA LYS A 32 1.00 -10.37 2.50
C LYS A 32 -0.30 -10.15 1.72
N ILE A 33 -1.27 -9.50 2.36
CA ILE A 33 -2.57 -9.15 1.78
C ILE A 33 -2.53 -7.76 1.16
N VAL A 34 -3.30 -7.56 0.09
CA VAL A 34 -3.50 -6.23 -0.51
C VAL A 34 -4.54 -5.47 0.32
N LEU A 35 -4.18 -4.27 0.78
CA LEU A 35 -5.06 -3.36 1.51
C LEU A 35 -5.86 -2.49 0.54
N HIS A 36 -7.18 -2.40 0.74
CA HIS A 36 -8.08 -1.57 -0.06
C HIS A 36 -9.41 -1.28 0.63
N ASN A 37 -10.13 -0.25 0.18
CA ASN A 37 -11.45 0.13 0.73
C ASN A 37 -12.63 -0.27 -0.16
N VAL A 38 -12.40 -1.07 -1.21
CA VAL A 38 -13.49 -1.64 -2.03
C VAL A 38 -14.29 -2.65 -1.21
N SER A 39 -15.62 -2.56 -1.23
CA SER A 39 -16.48 -3.52 -0.53
C SER A 39 -16.32 -4.91 -1.12
N LYS A 40 -16.40 -5.94 -0.27
CA LYS A 40 -16.18 -7.33 -0.68
C LYS A 40 -17.14 -7.75 -1.81
N GLU A 41 -18.36 -7.23 -1.78
CA GLU A 41 -19.41 -7.54 -2.76
C GLU A 41 -19.06 -7.02 -4.15
N ASP A 42 -18.36 -5.89 -4.22
CA ASP A 42 -17.99 -5.20 -5.46
C ASP A 42 -16.57 -5.54 -5.93
N VAL A 43 -15.74 -6.22 -5.14
CA VAL A 43 -14.47 -6.76 -5.65
C VAL A 43 -14.76 -7.77 -6.76
N ASN A 44 -14.10 -7.60 -7.91
CA ASN A 44 -14.18 -8.55 -9.01
C ASN A 44 -13.52 -9.87 -8.59
N GLU A 45 -14.29 -10.96 -8.51
CA GLU A 45 -13.81 -12.25 -8.02
C GLU A 45 -12.83 -12.92 -8.98
N ASP A 46 -12.94 -12.64 -10.29
CA ASP A 46 -12.01 -13.16 -11.29
C ASP A 46 -10.64 -12.50 -11.16
N TRP A 47 -10.58 -11.23 -10.74
CA TRP A 47 -9.33 -10.58 -10.35
C TRP A 47 -8.67 -11.29 -9.16
N VAL A 48 -9.45 -11.71 -8.17
CA VAL A 48 -8.92 -12.46 -7.03
C VAL A 48 -8.46 -13.86 -7.45
N ARG A 49 -9.20 -14.54 -8.34
CA ARG A 49 -8.96 -15.94 -8.75
C ARG A 49 -7.87 -16.13 -9.79
N TYR A 50 -7.86 -15.32 -10.84
CA TYR A 50 -6.96 -15.51 -11.99
C TYR A 50 -5.70 -14.67 -11.88
N GLU A 51 -5.83 -13.47 -11.33
CA GLU A 51 -4.68 -12.59 -11.15
C GLU A 51 -4.01 -12.84 -9.82
N GLY A 52 -4.74 -13.09 -8.72
CA GLY A 52 -4.14 -13.26 -7.39
C GLY A 52 -3.21 -12.11 -7.01
N GLY A 53 -3.42 -10.92 -7.59
CA GLY A 53 -2.49 -9.79 -7.51
C GLY A 53 -1.16 -9.93 -8.28
N LYS A 54 -0.98 -10.99 -9.10
CA LYS A 54 0.28 -11.30 -9.81
C LYS A 54 0.57 -10.39 -11.00
N THR A 55 -0.43 -9.89 -11.73
CA THR A 55 -0.19 -8.97 -12.87
C THR A 55 -0.07 -7.51 -12.46
N SER A 56 -0.50 -7.16 -11.25
CA SER A 56 -0.36 -5.81 -10.71
C SER A 56 -0.06 -5.92 -9.22
N ALA A 57 1.22 -6.18 -8.90
CA ALA A 57 1.69 -6.11 -7.53
C ALA A 57 1.38 -4.72 -6.94
N PRO A 58 1.04 -4.63 -5.64
CA PRO A 58 0.92 -3.34 -4.99
C PRO A 58 2.29 -2.66 -4.92
N ASP A 59 2.30 -1.34 -5.04
CA ASP A 59 3.46 -0.52 -4.72
C ASP A 59 3.43 -0.19 -3.22
N ILE A 60 4.61 -0.19 -2.58
CA ILE A 60 4.77 0.32 -1.22
C ILE A 60 5.47 1.68 -1.30
N LEU A 61 4.86 2.70 -0.70
CA LEU A 61 5.41 4.05 -0.61
C LEU A 61 5.73 4.35 0.86
N MET A 62 6.97 4.75 1.14
CA MET A 62 7.37 5.25 2.44
C MET A 62 7.58 6.76 2.35
N GLU A 63 6.94 7.49 3.27
CA GLU A 63 7.04 8.93 3.44
C GLU A 63 7.69 9.21 4.79
N VAL A 64 8.73 10.02 4.78
CA VAL A 64 9.30 10.63 5.99
C VAL A 64 8.81 12.07 6.06
N ASN A 65 8.05 12.38 7.10
CA ASN A 65 7.50 13.71 7.35
C ASN A 65 7.89 14.18 8.76
N ASP A 66 8.96 14.97 8.85
CA ASP A 66 9.56 15.47 10.09
C ASP A 66 9.92 14.35 11.08
N ARG A 67 9.05 14.08 12.05
CA ARG A 67 9.23 13.04 13.07
C ARG A 67 8.35 11.82 12.85
N THR A 68 7.65 11.74 11.72
CA THR A 68 6.72 10.64 11.42
C THR A 68 7.14 9.92 10.15
N ILE A 69 7.20 8.59 10.21
CA ILE A 69 7.26 7.73 9.03
C ILE A 69 5.85 7.20 8.76
N ASN A 70 5.38 7.38 7.53
CA ASN A 70 4.14 6.80 7.02
C ASN A 70 4.48 5.79 5.93
N VAL A 71 3.85 4.62 5.98
CA VAL A 71 3.96 3.60 4.93
C VAL A 71 2.58 3.40 4.32
N TYR A 72 2.49 3.60 3.02
CA TYR A 72 1.27 3.42 2.24
C TYR A 72 1.40 2.23 1.32
N MET A 73 0.29 1.53 1.10
CA MET A 73 0.13 0.58 0.03
C MET A 73 -0.71 1.21 -1.08
N LYS A 74 -0.18 1.18 -2.30
CA LYS A 74 -0.91 1.57 -3.50
C LYS A 74 -1.23 0.33 -4.33
N ALA A 75 -2.51 0.09 -4.60
CA ALA A 75 -2.94 -1.09 -5.35
C ALA A 75 -4.07 -0.77 -6.31
N ARG A 76 -4.11 -1.48 -7.45
CA ARG A 76 -5.27 -1.48 -8.34
C ARG A 76 -6.19 -2.64 -7.97
N VAL A 77 -7.43 -2.33 -7.63
CA VAL A 77 -8.46 -3.34 -7.29
C VAL A 77 -9.56 -3.29 -8.34
N LEU A 78 -9.77 -4.40 -9.05
CA LEU A 78 -10.86 -4.47 -10.03
C LEU A 78 -12.21 -4.58 -9.33
N THR A 79 -13.18 -3.82 -9.83
CA THR A 79 -14.54 -3.77 -9.31
C THR A 79 -15.51 -4.46 -10.28
N LYS A 80 -16.62 -5.00 -9.76
CA LYS A 80 -17.72 -5.55 -10.57
C LYS A 80 -18.48 -4.43 -11.25
N THR A 81 -18.66 -3.31 -10.55
CA THR A 81 -19.27 -2.10 -11.08
C THR A 81 -18.22 -1.03 -11.42
N PRO A 82 -18.38 -0.28 -12.52
CA PRO A 82 -17.46 0.82 -12.82
C PRO A 82 -17.51 1.89 -11.72
N PRO A 83 -16.37 2.37 -11.20
CA PRO A 83 -16.37 3.41 -10.16
C PRO A 83 -16.97 4.73 -10.64
N ASN A 84 -16.88 4.99 -11.95
CA ASN A 84 -17.51 6.11 -12.61
C ASN A 84 -18.51 5.60 -13.66
N PRO A 85 -19.83 5.73 -13.44
CA PRO A 85 -20.84 5.27 -14.38
C PRO A 85 -20.75 5.90 -15.77
N ASN A 86 -20.20 7.12 -15.89
CA ASN A 86 -20.01 7.80 -17.17
C ASN A 86 -18.76 7.30 -17.94
N ARG A 87 -17.96 6.44 -17.30
CA ARG A 87 -16.76 5.80 -17.86
C ARG A 87 -16.79 4.30 -17.58
N PRO A 88 -17.73 3.57 -18.19
CA PRO A 88 -17.89 2.13 -17.95
C PRO A 88 -16.70 1.31 -18.45
N ASP A 89 -15.84 1.91 -19.29
CA ASP A 89 -14.57 1.34 -19.75
C ASP A 89 -13.51 1.24 -18.64
N ILE A 90 -13.62 2.05 -17.59
CA ILE A 90 -12.70 2.03 -16.46
C ILE A 90 -13.19 0.99 -15.45
N VAL A 91 -12.56 -0.18 -15.50
CA VAL A 91 -12.75 -1.24 -14.51
C VAL A 91 -11.70 -1.12 -13.39
N GLY A 92 -12.19 -1.00 -12.16
CA GLY A 92 -11.37 -0.95 -10.95
C GLY A 92 -10.95 0.43 -10.45
N ARG A 93 -10.44 0.44 -9.22
CA ARG A 93 -10.00 1.61 -8.46
C ARG A 93 -8.51 1.53 -8.17
N ASN A 94 -7.83 2.68 -8.20
CA ASN A 94 -6.49 2.81 -7.63
C ASN A 94 -6.66 3.25 -6.18
N GLU A 95 -6.29 2.37 -5.27
CA GLU A 95 -6.40 2.58 -3.83
C GLU A 95 -5.03 2.96 -3.28
N LEU A 96 -4.97 4.02 -2.47
CA LEU A 96 -3.81 4.37 -1.68
C LEU A 96 -4.24 4.32 -0.21
N VAL A 97 -3.70 3.36 0.53
CA VAL A 97 -4.10 3.08 1.92
C VAL A 97 -2.90 3.28 2.83
N LEU A 98 -3.05 4.08 3.89
CA LEU A 98 -2.07 4.16 4.96
C LEU A 98 -2.05 2.81 5.70
N ALA A 99 -0.95 2.07 5.55
CA ALA A 99 -0.79 0.75 6.13
C ALA A 99 -0.20 0.81 7.53
N TRP A 100 0.69 1.77 7.78
CA TRP A 100 1.41 1.91 9.03
C TRP A 100 1.92 3.33 9.23
N THR A 101 2.02 3.75 10.49
CA THR A 101 2.58 5.04 10.88
C THR A 101 3.29 4.92 12.22
N LYS A 102 4.42 5.62 12.37
CA LYS A 102 5.17 5.72 13.62
C LYS A 102 5.80 7.10 13.75
N THR A 103 5.77 7.66 14.96
CA THR A 103 6.34 8.97 15.29
C THR A 103 7.50 8.81 16.28
N TYR A 104 8.54 9.63 16.14
CA TYR A 104 9.83 9.58 16.85
C TYR A 104 10.12 10.85 17.65
#